data_AF-A0A4Q5U893-F1
#
_entry.id   AF-A0A4Q5U893-F1
#
_cell.length_a   1.000
_cell.length_b   1.000
_cell.length_c   1.000
_cell.angle_alpha   90.00
_cell.angle_beta   90.00
_cell.angle_gamma   90.00
#
_symmetry.space_group_name_H-M   'P 1'
#
loop_
_entity.id
_entity.type
_entity.pdbx_description
1 polymer ?
#
loop_
_entity_poly.entity_id
_entity_poly.type
_entity_poly.pdbx_seq_one_letter_code
_entity_poly.pdbx_strand_id
1 'polypeptide(L)'
;MKKIFTITSLLVLMAVAFVGCTKRSYNNGYDETDYWLRKESGVVVYSDDYCPYIVIETYNGYTVVRNLGYQPFEGDEIYGDLSRRGVMDLYNYTDNSITRGEVTDYWLSYADAQYIIDNLCYTYGKSGEKKVIRTNVPKNAKRTK
;
A
#
# COMPACT_ATOMS: atom_id res chain seq x y z
N MET A 1 -27.15 -57.75 -14.50
CA MET A 1 -27.10 -56.78 -13.38
C MET A 1 -25.67 -56.54 -12.82
N LYS A 2 -24.61 -56.55 -13.65
CA LYS A 2 -23.22 -56.28 -13.18
C LYS A 2 -22.68 -54.90 -13.58
N LYS A 3 -23.29 -54.24 -14.58
CA LYS A 3 -22.82 -52.96 -15.14
C LYS A 3 -23.21 -51.72 -14.32
N ILE A 4 -24.18 -51.85 -13.40
CA ILE A 4 -24.65 -50.74 -12.57
C ILE A 4 -23.71 -50.52 -11.36
N PHE A 5 -23.11 -51.61 -10.86
CA PHE A 5 -22.14 -51.56 -9.75
C PHE A 5 -20.81 -50.91 -10.16
N THR A 6 -20.39 -51.07 -11.41
CA THR A 6 -19.14 -50.45 -11.89
C THR A 6 -19.27 -48.95 -12.08
N ILE A 7 -20.43 -48.47 -12.57
CA ILE A 7 -20.68 -47.04 -12.81
C ILE A 7 -20.78 -46.27 -11.49
N THR A 8 -21.41 -46.87 -10.48
CA THR A 8 -21.51 -46.27 -9.13
C THR A 8 -20.14 -46.18 -8.45
N SER A 9 -19.27 -47.19 -8.60
CA SER A 9 -17.91 -47.12 -8.05
C SER A 9 -17.06 -46.01 -8.67
N LEU A 10 -17.21 -45.77 -9.98
CA LEU A 10 -16.46 -44.74 -10.71
C LEU A 10 -16.91 -43.33 -10.32
N LEU A 11 -18.21 -43.13 -10.12
CA LEU A 11 -18.79 -41.85 -9.69
C LEU A 11 -18.36 -41.49 -8.26
N VAL A 12 -18.30 -42.46 -7.35
CA VAL A 12 -17.84 -42.23 -5.97
C VAL A 12 -16.35 -41.89 -5.95
N LEU A 13 -15.52 -42.56 -6.75
CA LEU A 13 -14.09 -42.25 -6.88
C LEU A 13 -13.85 -40.84 -7.43
N MET A 14 -14.61 -40.40 -8.43
CA MET A 14 -14.53 -39.02 -8.92
C MET A 14 -14.98 -38.00 -7.87
N ALA A 15 -16.06 -38.26 -7.14
CA ALA A 15 -16.53 -37.35 -6.10
C ALA A 15 -15.47 -37.15 -5.00
N VAL A 16 -14.80 -38.21 -4.56
CA VAL A 16 -13.69 -38.13 -3.59
C VAL A 16 -12.50 -37.35 -4.15
N ALA A 17 -12.17 -37.51 -5.43
CA ALA A 17 -11.10 -36.75 -6.08
C ALA A 17 -11.42 -35.24 -6.16
N PHE A 18 -12.68 -34.86 -6.40
CA PHE A 18 -13.09 -33.46 -6.43
C PHE A 18 -13.21 -32.82 -5.04
N VAL A 19 -13.51 -33.58 -3.98
CA VAL A 19 -13.48 -33.06 -2.58
C VAL A 19 -12.03 -32.85 -2.09
N GLY A 20 -11.08 -33.65 -2.57
CA GLY A 20 -9.65 -33.49 -2.25
C GLY A 20 -9.01 -32.23 -2.82
N CYS A 21 -9.57 -31.68 -3.90
CA CYS A 21 -9.16 -30.42 -4.53
C CYS A 21 -10.02 -29.23 -4.07
N THR A 22 -10.38 -29.17 -2.79
CA THR A 22 -10.68 -27.84 -2.24
C THR A 22 -9.36 -27.09 -2.17
N LYS A 23 -9.28 -25.90 -2.79
CA LYS A 23 -8.20 -24.96 -2.49
C LYS A 23 -8.17 -24.87 -0.97
N ARG A 24 -7.13 -25.42 -0.34
CA ARG A 24 -6.86 -25.20 1.08
C ARG A 24 -6.66 -23.69 1.18
N SER A 25 -7.75 -22.98 1.47
CA SER A 25 -7.66 -21.60 1.88
C SER A 25 -6.83 -21.69 3.14
N TYR A 26 -5.55 -21.38 3.01
CA TYR A 26 -4.78 -20.91 4.12
C TYR A 26 -5.44 -19.58 4.51
N ASN A 27 -6.61 -19.67 5.15
CA ASN A 27 -7.04 -18.73 6.16
C ASN A 27 -6.10 -18.95 7.35
N ASN A 28 -4.81 -18.72 7.12
CA ASN A 28 -3.93 -18.32 8.18
C ASN A 28 -4.48 -16.95 8.56
N GLY A 29 -5.24 -16.89 9.65
CA GLY A 29 -5.52 -15.64 10.36
C GLY A 29 -4.25 -15.06 11.00
N TYR A 30 -3.12 -15.13 10.30
CA TYR A 30 -2.09 -14.12 10.38
C TYR A 30 -2.57 -13.06 9.40
N ASP A 31 -3.40 -12.15 9.91
CA ASP A 31 -3.95 -11.05 9.14
C ASP A 31 -2.77 -10.37 8.44
N GLU A 32 -2.71 -10.35 7.10
CA GLU A 32 -1.65 -9.59 6.41
C GLU A 32 -1.64 -8.14 6.90
N THR A 33 -2.81 -7.64 7.32
CA THR A 33 -2.99 -6.40 8.06
C THR A 33 -2.13 -6.34 9.33
N ASP A 34 -2.07 -7.37 10.17
CA ASP A 34 -1.24 -7.40 11.39
C ASP A 34 0.25 -7.27 11.08
N TYR A 35 0.72 -7.82 9.96
CA TYR A 35 2.10 -7.64 9.54
C TYR A 35 2.40 -6.16 9.25
N TRP A 36 1.51 -5.49 8.54
CA TRP A 36 1.66 -4.07 8.18
C TRP A 36 1.49 -3.14 9.37
N LEU A 37 0.51 -3.40 10.23
CA LEU A 37 0.22 -2.57 11.41
C LEU A 37 1.35 -2.56 12.45
N ARG A 38 2.30 -3.49 12.36
CA ARG A 38 3.52 -3.52 13.17
C ARG A 38 4.68 -2.70 12.59
N LYS A 39 4.52 -2.15 11.39
CA LYS A 39 5.53 -1.30 10.72
C LYS A 39 5.40 0.16 11.15
N GLU A 40 6.35 0.98 10.73
CA GLU A 40 6.24 2.43 10.88
C GLU A 40 5.01 2.92 10.13
N SER A 41 4.30 3.89 10.70
CA SER A 41 3.14 4.51 10.08
C SER A 41 3.33 6.01 9.92
N GLY A 42 2.60 6.55 8.95
CA GLY A 42 2.56 7.98 8.71
C GLY A 42 1.34 8.39 7.91
N VAL A 43 1.12 9.70 7.81
CA VAL A 43 -0.01 10.28 7.07
C VAL A 43 0.54 11.03 5.86
N VAL A 44 -0.08 10.83 4.70
CA VAL A 44 0.30 11.56 3.49
C VAL A 44 -0.09 13.02 3.66
N VAL A 45 0.90 13.90 3.63
CA VAL A 45 0.75 15.37 3.82
C VAL A 45 0.97 16.16 2.53
N TYR A 46 1.46 15.49 1.50
CA TYR A 46 1.57 16.03 0.15
C TYR A 46 1.35 14.90 -0.85
N SER A 47 0.46 15.13 -1.80
CA SER A 47 0.29 14.31 -2.99
C SER A 47 -0.23 15.17 -4.13
N ASP A 48 0.31 15.02 -5.33
CA ASP A 48 -0.07 15.81 -6.50
C ASP A 48 -0.17 14.91 -7.74
N ASP A 49 -1.18 15.15 -8.58
CA ASP A 49 -1.44 14.32 -9.77
C ASP A 49 -0.34 14.44 -10.84
N TYR A 50 0.44 15.52 -10.80
CA TYR A 50 1.51 15.78 -11.75
C TYR A 50 2.90 15.53 -11.17
N CYS A 51 3.03 15.26 -9.87
CA CYS A 51 4.30 14.91 -9.25
C CYS A 51 4.31 13.47 -8.71
N PRO A 52 5.27 12.62 -9.16
CA PRO A 52 5.35 11.24 -8.69
C PRO A 52 5.88 11.13 -7.25
N TYR A 53 6.15 12.23 -6.57
CA TYR A 53 6.64 12.24 -5.20
C TYR A 53 5.50 12.57 -4.24
N ILE A 54 5.39 11.78 -3.19
CA ILE A 54 4.53 12.04 -2.03
C ILE A 54 5.38 12.35 -0.82
N VAL A 55 4.81 13.09 0.13
CA VAL A 55 5.41 13.29 1.45
C VAL A 55 4.52 12.65 2.49
N ILE A 56 5.13 11.86 3.36
CA ILE A 56 4.48 11.18 4.48
C ILE A 56 5.05 11.76 5.76
N GLU A 57 4.19 12.29 6.62
CA GLU A 57 4.56 12.72 7.97
C GLU A 57 4.55 11.50 8.89
N THR A 58 5.70 11.21 9.51
CA THR A 58 5.88 10.14 10.49
C THR A 58 6.23 10.73 11.85
N TYR A 59 6.36 9.88 12.87
CA TYR A 59 6.76 10.32 14.21
C TYR A 59 8.12 11.04 14.24
N ASN A 60 9.03 10.69 13.32
CA ASN A 60 10.40 11.22 13.29
C ASN A 60 10.59 12.41 12.32
N GLY A 61 9.51 12.94 11.75
CA GLY A 61 9.55 14.03 10.77
C GLY A 61 8.88 13.65 9.45
N TYR A 62 9.49 14.03 8.33
CA TYR A 62 8.91 13.79 7.00
C TYR A 62 9.74 12.79 6.20
N THR A 63 9.04 11.95 5.45
CA THR A 63 9.60 10.99 4.50
C THR A 63 9.12 11.32 3.09
N VAL A 64 10.05 11.45 2.15
CA VAL A 64 9.78 11.63 0.73
C VAL A 64 9.82 10.27 0.05
N VAL A 65 8.74 9.96 -0.65
CA VAL A 65 8.60 8.70 -1.38
C VAL A 65 8.29 8.99 -2.83
N ARG A 66 9.07 8.42 -3.74
CA ARG A 66 8.70 8.32 -5.15
C ARG A 66 7.69 7.19 -5.30
N ASN A 67 6.45 7.53 -5.60
CA ASN A 67 5.41 6.56 -5.88
C ASN A 67 5.68 5.88 -7.23
N LEU A 68 5.60 4.54 -7.24
CA LEU A 68 5.77 3.69 -8.43
C LEU A 68 4.46 2.97 -8.80
N GLY A 69 3.40 3.16 -8.02
CA GLY A 69 2.10 2.54 -8.21
C GLY A 69 0.96 3.54 -8.16
N TYR A 70 -0.16 3.14 -7.57
CA TYR A 70 -1.28 4.05 -7.34
C TYR A 70 -0.91 5.09 -6.29
N GLN A 71 -1.11 6.37 -6.63
CA GLN A 71 -0.75 7.50 -5.78
C GLN A 71 -1.74 7.61 -4.61
N PRO A 72 -1.27 7.53 -3.36
CA PRO A 72 -2.10 7.80 -2.20
C PRO A 72 -2.59 9.25 -2.19
N PHE A 73 -3.75 9.48 -1.59
CA PHE A 73 -4.28 10.82 -1.39
C PHE A 73 -3.75 11.44 -0.11
N GLU A 74 -3.76 12.77 -0.03
CA GLU A 74 -3.51 13.46 1.25
C GLU A 74 -4.50 13.00 2.32
N GLY A 75 -3.99 12.76 3.52
CA GLY A 75 -4.73 12.18 4.64
C GLY A 75 -4.75 10.66 4.67
N ASP A 76 -4.26 9.98 3.62
CA ASP A 76 -4.16 8.52 3.64
C ASP A 76 -3.09 8.07 4.64
N GLU A 77 -3.41 7.01 5.37
CA GLU A 77 -2.50 6.41 6.35
C GLU A 77 -1.70 5.28 5.71
N ILE A 78 -0.38 5.42 5.74
CA ILE A 78 0.56 4.50 5.11
C ILE A 78 1.36 3.77 6.18
N TYR A 79 1.49 2.45 6.02
CA TYR A 79 2.34 1.58 6.84
C TYR A 79 3.47 1.00 5.99
N GLY A 80 4.69 1.03 6.50
CA GLY A 80 5.86 0.55 5.77
C GLY A 80 7.19 0.81 6.46
N ASP A 81 8.27 0.66 5.72
CA ASP A 81 9.64 0.92 6.20
C ASP A 81 10.08 2.34 5.82
N LEU A 82 9.39 3.33 6.38
CA LEU A 82 9.48 4.75 5.98
C LEU A 82 10.79 5.43 6.43
N SER A 83 11.56 4.78 7.29
CA SER A 83 12.87 5.23 7.79
C SER A 83 14.05 4.52 7.12
N ARG A 84 13.85 3.88 5.96
CA ARG A 84 14.92 3.24 5.19
C ARG A 84 14.83 3.58 3.72
N ARG A 85 15.94 4.00 3.12
CA ARG A 85 16.02 4.25 1.67
C ARG A 85 15.81 2.98 0.84
N GLY A 86 15.20 3.15 -0.32
CA GLY A 86 15.08 2.14 -1.36
C GLY A 86 13.64 1.76 -1.72
N VAL A 87 13.53 0.86 -2.71
CA VAL A 87 12.24 0.39 -3.22
C VAL A 87 11.63 -0.64 -2.28
N MET A 88 10.36 -0.44 -1.93
CA MET A 88 9.61 -1.30 -1.03
C MET A 88 8.12 -1.25 -1.33
N ASP A 89 7.40 -2.18 -0.72
CA ASP A 89 5.95 -2.19 -0.71
C ASP A 89 5.45 -1.42 0.52
N LEU A 90 4.43 -0.60 0.32
CA LEU A 90 3.80 0.26 1.29
C LEU A 90 2.31 -0.07 1.34
N TYR A 91 1.78 -0.26 2.55
CA TYR A 91 0.36 -0.55 2.74
C TYR A 91 -0.40 0.74 3.01
N ASN A 92 -1.30 1.11 2.10
CA ASN A 92 -2.28 2.15 2.32
C ASN A 92 -3.45 1.56 3.12
N TYR A 93 -3.47 1.85 4.42
CA TYR A 93 -4.50 1.38 5.33
C TYR A 93 -5.87 1.99 5.02
N THR A 94 -5.88 3.26 4.60
CA THR A 94 -7.10 3.96 4.22
C THR A 94 -7.78 3.29 3.03
N ASP A 95 -7.04 2.91 1.99
CA ASP A 95 -7.57 2.25 0.79
C ASP A 95 -7.57 0.72 0.83
N ASN A 96 -7.04 0.14 1.91
CA ASN A 96 -6.78 -1.28 2.03
C ASN A 96 -6.07 -1.86 0.79
N SER A 97 -4.98 -1.21 0.38
CA SER A 97 -4.23 -1.58 -0.82
C SER A 97 -2.72 -1.53 -0.57
N ILE A 98 -1.97 -2.30 -1.34
CA ILE A 98 -0.49 -2.26 -1.33
C ILE A 98 -0.05 -1.48 -2.57
N THR A 99 0.77 -0.47 -2.37
CA THR A 99 1.43 0.29 -3.44
C THR A 99 2.94 0.10 -3.34
N ARG A 100 3.65 0.28 -4.45
CA ARG A 100 5.10 0.22 -4.49
C ARG A 100 5.67 1.62 -4.49
N GLY A 101 6.64 1.89 -3.62
CA GLY A 101 7.27 3.19 -3.50
C GLY A 101 8.78 3.06 -3.29
N GLU A 102 9.50 4.11 -3.63
CA GLU A 102 10.92 4.26 -3.31
C GLU A 102 11.08 5.37 -2.28
N VAL A 103 11.50 5.02 -1.07
CA VAL A 103 11.86 6.02 -0.06
C VAL A 103 13.19 6.64 -0.49
N THR A 104 13.17 7.92 -0.83
CA THR A 104 14.37 8.65 -1.25
C THR A 104 15.04 9.32 -0.06
N ASP A 105 14.25 9.89 0.85
CA ASP A 105 14.72 10.66 2.00
C ASP A 105 13.75 10.51 3.17
N TYR A 106 14.26 10.54 4.40
CA TYR A 106 13.49 10.31 5.63
C TYR A 106 14.07 11.09 6.81
N TRP A 107 13.30 11.21 7.91
CA TRP A 107 13.63 12.03 9.10
C TRP A 107 13.93 13.49 8.77
N LEU A 108 13.26 14.01 7.74
CA LEU A 108 13.43 15.38 7.30
C LEU A 108 12.68 16.33 8.21
N SER A 109 13.21 17.55 8.34
CA SER A 109 12.41 18.67 8.82
C SER A 109 11.37 19.07 7.77
N TYR A 110 10.35 19.83 8.19
CA TYR A 110 9.38 20.41 7.26
C TYR A 110 10.05 21.21 6.14
N ALA A 111 11.05 22.03 6.50
CA ALA A 111 11.76 22.89 5.56
C ALA A 111 12.55 22.08 4.53
N ASP A 112 13.22 21.01 4.96
CA ASP A 112 13.99 20.14 4.06
C ASP A 112 13.07 19.37 3.11
N ALA A 113 11.96 18.84 3.62
CA ALA A 113 10.97 18.14 2.80
C ALA A 113 10.34 19.08 1.75
N GLN A 114 9.97 20.30 2.15
CA GLN A 114 9.43 21.29 1.21
C GLN A 114 10.46 21.65 0.15
N TYR A 115 11.72 21.86 0.55
CA TYR A 115 12.80 22.14 -0.39
C TYR A 115 13.00 21.00 -1.40
N ILE A 116 12.99 19.75 -0.94
CA ILE A 116 13.13 18.58 -1.82
C ILE A 116 11.98 18.51 -2.82
N ILE A 117 10.73 18.63 -2.36
CA ILE A 117 9.55 18.60 -3.23
C ILE A 117 9.56 19.76 -4.24
N ASP A 118 9.88 20.97 -3.80
CA ASP A 118 9.99 22.15 -4.66
C ASP A 118 10.96 21.93 -5.83
N ASN A 119 12.04 21.18 -5.61
CA ASN A 119 13.06 20.91 -6.62
C ASN A 119 12.71 19.68 -7.48
N LEU A 120 12.23 18.60 -6.86
CA LEU A 120 11.90 17.36 -7.56
C LEU A 120 10.65 17.51 -8.42
N CYS A 121 9.59 18.12 -7.89
CA CYS A 121 8.31 18.27 -8.60
C CYS A 121 8.33 19.37 -9.67
N TYR A 122 9.25 20.33 -9.59
CA TYR A 122 9.37 21.40 -10.60
C TYR A 122 9.55 20.86 -12.03
N THR A 123 10.26 19.73 -12.17
CA THR A 123 10.50 19.11 -13.49
C THR A 123 9.27 18.39 -14.05
N TYR A 124 8.34 17.96 -13.19
CA TYR A 124 7.16 17.18 -13.58
C TYR A 124 5.91 18.04 -13.77
N GLY A 125 5.81 19.19 -13.09
CA GLY A 125 4.75 20.16 -13.27
C GLY A 125 5.07 21.20 -14.35
N LYS A 126 4.53 21.05 -15.56
CA LYS A 126 4.48 22.18 -16.50
C LYS A 126 3.50 23.23 -15.94
N SER A 127 4.04 24.33 -15.41
CA SER A 127 3.29 25.57 -15.08
C SER A 127 2.31 25.51 -13.89
N GLY A 128 2.47 24.57 -12.96
CA GLY A 128 1.69 24.53 -11.72
C GLY A 128 2.27 25.42 -10.61
N GLU A 129 1.41 26.05 -9.82
CA GLU A 129 1.81 26.74 -8.59
C GLU A 129 2.51 25.77 -7.64
N LYS A 130 3.58 26.22 -6.96
CA LYS A 130 4.29 25.38 -6.00
C LYS A 130 3.34 24.99 -4.87
N LYS A 131 2.97 23.71 -4.83
CA LYS A 131 2.13 23.18 -3.77
C LYS A 131 2.94 23.00 -2.49
N VAL A 132 2.37 23.43 -1.37
CA VAL A 132 3.00 23.39 -0.05
C VAL A 132 2.56 22.14 0.69
N ILE A 133 3.50 21.52 1.43
CA ILE A 133 3.21 20.41 2.33
C ILE A 133 2.20 20.86 3.38
N ARG A 134 1.13 20.11 3.57
CA ARG A 134 0.10 20.45 4.56
C ARG A 134 0.55 20.03 5.95
N THR A 135 0.22 20.84 6.95
CA THR A 135 0.44 20.50 8.37
C THR A 135 -0.89 20.14 9.02
N ASN A 136 -0.85 19.28 10.04
CA ASN A 136 -2.04 18.84 10.78
C ASN A 136 -3.12 18.22 9.89
N VAL A 137 -2.73 17.41 8.91
CA VAL A 137 -3.67 16.75 8.00
C VAL A 137 -4.44 15.67 8.78
N PRO A 138 -5.78 15.74 8.86
CA PRO A 138 -6.56 14.70 9.50
C PRO A 138 -6.47 13.40 8.70
N LYS A 139 -6.45 12.26 9.39
CA LYS A 139 -6.50 10.95 8.75
C LYS A 139 -7.84 10.77 8.04
N ASN A 140 -7.79 10.31 6.80
CA ASN A 140 -8.97 9.96 6.03
C ASN A 140 -9.68 8.75 6.65
N ALA A 141 -11.02 8.74 6.58
CA ALA A 141 -11.79 7.56 6.92
C ALA A 141 -11.43 6.40 5.98
N LYS A 142 -11.38 5.18 6.52
CA LYS A 142 -11.08 3.97 5.74
C LYS A 142 -12.11 3.83 4.60
N ARG A 143 -11.63 3.75 3.37
CA ARG A 143 -12.44 3.53 2.17
C ARG A 143 -12.69 2.02 2.06
N THR A 144 -13.89 1.58 2.44
CA THR A 144 -14.34 0.20 2.23
C THR A 144 -14.71 0.01 0.76
N LYS A 145 -14.14 -1.00 0.12
CA LYS A 145 -14.59 -1.48 -1.20
C LYS A 145 -15.92 -2.19 -1.10
#